data_AF-A0A4U9ITM7-F1
#
_entry.id   AF-A0A4U9ITM7-F1
#
_cell.length_a   1.000
_cell.length_b   1.000
_cell.length_c   1.000
_cell.angle_alpha   90.00
_cell.angle_beta   90.00
_cell.angle_gamma   90.00
#
_symmetry.space_group_name_H-M   'P 1'
#
loop_
_entity.id
_entity.type
_entity.pdbx_description
1 polymer ?
#
loop_
_entity_poly.entity_id
_entity_poly.type
_entity_poly.pdbx_seq_one_letter_code
_entity_poly.pdbx_strand_id
1 'polypeptide(L)'
;MKKMMMASLAAAGVLFAISGQAQAGATLDAVKQKGFVQCGISDGLPGFSYADANGKFSGIDVDVCRGVAAAVFGDDTKVKYTPLTAKERFYRPAIW
;
A
#
# COMPACT_ATOMS: atom_id res chain seq x y z
N MET A 1 43.26 -4.93 -3.31
CA MET A 1 42.14 -4.56 -2.41
C MET A 1 41.19 -3.51 -3.01
N LYS A 2 41.64 -2.32 -3.45
CA LYS A 2 40.76 -1.30 -4.08
C LYS A 2 39.97 -1.78 -5.32
N LYS A 3 40.59 -2.60 -6.18
CA LYS A 3 39.93 -3.19 -7.36
C LYS A 3 38.84 -4.22 -7.01
N MET A 4 38.99 -4.94 -5.90
CA MET A 4 37.97 -5.88 -5.39
C MET A 4 36.78 -5.12 -4.77
N MET A 5 37.02 -4.00 -4.09
CA MET A 5 35.96 -3.13 -3.56
C MET A 5 35.12 -2.46 -4.67
N MET A 6 35.75 -2.06 -5.79
CA MET A 6 35.01 -1.51 -6.93
C MET A 6 34.19 -2.58 -7.67
N ALA A 7 34.71 -3.81 -7.78
CA ALA A 7 33.99 -4.92 -8.39
C ALA A 7 32.76 -5.34 -7.56
N SER A 8 32.85 -5.31 -6.23
CA SER A 8 31.72 -5.60 -5.34
C SER A 8 30.63 -4.52 -5.40
N LEU A 9 30.99 -3.26 -5.60
CA LEU A 9 30.02 -2.16 -5.72
C LEU A 9 29.25 -2.22 -7.07
N ALA A 10 29.95 -2.57 -8.14
CA ALA A 10 29.33 -2.78 -9.46
C ALA A 10 28.38 -3.99 -9.45
N ALA A 11 28.77 -5.10 -8.80
CA ALA A 11 27.93 -6.28 -8.66
C ALA A 11 26.64 -6.01 -7.87
N ALA A 12 26.72 -5.19 -6.81
CA ALA A 12 25.53 -4.77 -6.06
C ALA A 12 24.58 -3.91 -6.91
N GLY A 13 25.10 -2.98 -7.72
CA GLY A 13 24.29 -2.16 -8.62
C GLY A 13 23.55 -2.97 -9.69
N VAL A 14 24.18 -4.02 -10.21
CA VAL A 14 23.55 -4.94 -11.17
C VAL A 14 22.44 -5.76 -10.52
N LEU A 15 22.60 -6.22 -9.27
CA LEU A 15 21.55 -6.96 -8.56
C LEU A 15 20.27 -6.13 -8.31
N PHE A 16 20.40 -4.81 -8.09
CA PHE A 16 19.26 -3.90 -8.01
C PHE A 16 18.63 -3.60 -9.37
N ALA A 17 19.36 -3.70 -10.47
CA ALA A 17 18.82 -3.50 -11.82
C ALA A 17 18.01 -4.71 -12.33
N ILE A 18 18.24 -5.90 -11.77
CA ILE A 18 17.55 -7.15 -12.15
C ILE A 18 16.38 -7.48 -11.21
N SER A 19 16.13 -6.68 -10.16
CA SER A 19 14.89 -6.81 -9.40
C SER A 19 13.72 -6.49 -10.34
N GLY A 20 13.05 -7.53 -10.84
CA GLY A 20 11.98 -7.41 -11.81
C GLY A 20 10.93 -6.40 -11.34
N GLN A 21 10.50 -5.52 -12.25
CA GLN A 21 9.37 -4.64 -11.97
C GLN A 21 8.19 -5.53 -11.60
N ALA A 22 7.63 -5.33 -10.41
CA ALA A 22 6.43 -6.05 -10.00
C ALA A 22 5.33 -5.73 -11.04
N GLN A 23 4.91 -6.75 -11.79
CA GLN A 23 3.83 -6.61 -12.76
C GLN A 23 2.50 -6.59 -12.00
N ALA A 24 2.22 -5.47 -11.34
CA ALA A 24 0.99 -5.29 -10.56
C ALA A 24 -0.26 -5.07 -11.46
N GLY A 25 -0.07 -5.13 -12.78
CA GLY A 25 -1.11 -5.29 -13.80
C GLY A 25 -2.22 -4.23 -13.73
N ALA A 26 -3.42 -4.64 -14.15
CA ALA A 26 -4.59 -3.77 -14.27
C ALA A 26 -5.00 -3.09 -12.95
N THR A 27 -4.78 -3.73 -11.80
CA THR A 27 -5.17 -3.17 -10.50
C THR A 27 -4.32 -1.97 -10.13
N LEU A 28 -2.99 -2.04 -10.25
CA LEU A 28 -2.14 -0.90 -9.94
C LEU A 28 -2.36 0.26 -10.92
N ASP A 29 -2.61 -0.05 -12.20
CA ASP A 29 -2.94 0.97 -13.20
C ASP A 29 -4.25 1.66 -12.84
N ALA A 30 -5.29 0.92 -12.45
CA ALA A 30 -6.55 1.47 -11.98
C ALA A 30 -6.36 2.34 -10.72
N VAL A 31 -5.53 1.92 -9.75
CA VAL A 31 -5.19 2.72 -8.57
C VAL A 31 -4.49 4.02 -8.95
N LYS A 32 -3.48 3.96 -9.83
CA LYS A 32 -2.76 5.14 -10.31
C LYS A 32 -3.67 6.11 -11.07
N GLN A 33 -4.57 5.59 -11.91
CA GLN A 33 -5.57 6.38 -12.63
C GLN A 33 -6.59 7.04 -11.70
N LYS A 34 -7.03 6.34 -10.64
CA LYS A 34 -7.90 6.90 -9.59
C LYS A 34 -7.17 7.99 -8.78
N GLY A 35 -5.84 7.89 -8.64
CA GLY A 35 -5.01 8.85 -7.90
C GLY A 35 -5.06 8.70 -6.38
N PHE A 36 -5.62 7.60 -5.88
CA PHE A 36 -5.66 7.24 -4.46
C PHE A 36 -5.86 5.74 -4.29
N VAL A 37 -5.47 5.21 -3.13
CA VAL A 37 -5.75 3.83 -2.71
C VAL A 37 -7.15 3.76 -2.10
N GLN A 38 -8.04 2.97 -2.70
CA GLN A 38 -9.33 2.63 -2.08
C GLN A 38 -9.09 1.50 -1.07
N CYS A 39 -9.13 1.82 0.21
CA CYS A 39 -8.81 0.90 1.29
C CYS A 39 -10.08 0.41 2.00
N GLY A 40 -10.28 -0.90 2.03
CA GLY A 40 -11.28 -1.54 2.90
C GLY A 40 -10.72 -1.70 4.31
N ILE A 41 -11.41 -1.18 5.31
CA ILE A 41 -11.01 -1.28 6.73
C ILE A 41 -12.05 -2.04 7.54
N SER A 42 -11.66 -2.51 8.72
CA SER A 42 -12.61 -3.04 9.69
C SER A 42 -13.57 -1.97 10.22
N ASP A 43 -14.80 -2.39 10.50
CA ASP A 43 -15.81 -1.51 11.05
C ASP A 43 -15.71 -1.48 12.58
N GLY A 44 -14.92 -0.54 13.10
CA GLY A 44 -14.92 -0.19 14.52
C GLY A 44 -14.26 -1.19 15.46
N LEU A 45 -13.25 -1.94 15.01
CA LEU A 45 -12.49 -2.87 15.83
C LEU A 45 -11.24 -2.19 16.42
N PRO A 46 -11.17 -1.92 17.73
CA PRO A 46 -10.02 -1.25 18.35
C PRO A 46 -8.71 -2.01 18.09
N GLY A 47 -7.66 -1.26 17.74
CA GLY A 47 -6.36 -1.81 17.33
C GLY A 47 -6.26 -2.13 15.83
N PHE A 48 -7.39 -2.34 15.14
CA PHE A 48 -7.41 -2.57 13.69
C PHE A 48 -7.82 -1.32 12.91
N SER A 49 -9.04 -0.87 13.12
CA SER A 49 -9.55 0.37 12.55
C SER A 49 -10.74 0.85 13.35
N TYR A 50 -10.62 2.05 13.88
CA TYR A 50 -11.62 2.70 14.70
C TYR A 50 -11.68 4.19 14.35
N ALA A 51 -12.89 4.73 14.18
CA ALA A 51 -13.11 6.16 13.98
C ALA A 51 -13.16 6.86 15.34
N ASP A 52 -12.36 7.90 15.51
CA ASP A 52 -12.49 8.80 16.66
C ASP A 52 -13.74 9.70 16.55
N ALA A 53 -13.96 10.55 17.56
CA ALA A 53 -15.10 11.48 17.59
C ALA A 53 -15.12 12.48 16.42
N ASN A 54 -13.99 12.68 15.74
CA ASN A 54 -13.87 13.55 14.56
C ASN A 54 -14.02 12.78 13.24
N GLY A 55 -14.32 11.48 13.30
CA GLY A 55 -14.41 10.60 12.14
C GLY A 55 -13.06 10.22 11.55
N LYS A 56 -11.94 10.47 12.25
CA LYS A 56 -10.61 10.08 11.79
C LYS A 56 -10.34 8.63 12.18
N PHE A 57 -10.06 7.80 11.18
CA PHE A 57 -9.70 6.42 11.40
C PHE A 57 -8.26 6.27 11.93
N SER A 58 -8.06 5.32 12.84
CA SER A 58 -6.75 4.90 13.35
C SER A 58 -6.70 3.38 13.61
N GLY A 59 -5.50 2.80 13.56
CA GLY A 59 -5.25 1.36 13.78
C GLY A 59 -4.43 0.71 12.65
N ILE A 60 -4.14 -0.59 12.77
CA ILE A 60 -3.25 -1.30 11.82
C ILE A 60 -3.76 -1.28 10.37
N ASP A 61 -5.07 -1.39 10.13
CA ASP A 61 -5.64 -1.38 8.77
C ASP A 61 -5.36 -0.01 8.10
N VAL A 62 -5.49 1.05 8.90
CA VAL A 62 -5.28 2.44 8.48
C VAL A 62 -3.81 2.68 8.15
N ASP A 63 -2.91 2.22 9.02
CA ASP A 63 -1.47 2.39 8.86
C ASP A 63 -0.92 1.61 7.67
N VAL A 64 -1.41 0.38 7.46
CA VAL A 64 -1.07 -0.41 6.27
C VAL A 64 -1.52 0.32 5.01
N CYS A 65 -2.75 0.83 4.96
CA CYS A 65 -3.23 1.53 3.78
C CYS A 65 -2.51 2.86 3.50
N ARG A 66 -2.12 3.59 4.54
CA ARG A 66 -1.25 4.77 4.42
C ARG A 66 0.14 4.39 3.90
N GLY A 67 0.71 3.28 4.39
CA GLY A 67 1.98 2.75 3.90
C GLY A 67 1.93 2.38 2.41
N VAL A 68 0.83 1.76 1.96
CA VAL A 68 0.61 1.46 0.53
C VAL A 68 0.46 2.74 -0.28
N ALA A 69 -0.30 3.73 0.20
CA ALA A 69 -0.45 5.03 -0.47
C ALA A 69 0.89 5.76 -0.60
N ALA A 70 1.70 5.79 0.47
CA ALA A 70 3.05 6.32 0.44
C ALA A 70 3.95 5.58 -0.55
N ALA A 71 3.87 4.25 -0.61
CA ALA A 71 4.67 3.45 -1.55
C ALA A 71 4.30 3.68 -3.01
N VAL A 72 3.01 3.91 -3.30
CA VAL A 72 2.51 4.09 -4.68
C VAL A 72 2.63 5.54 -5.16
N PHE A 73 2.35 6.51 -4.29
CA PHE A 73 2.19 7.93 -4.65
C PHE A 73 3.23 8.85 -4.01
N GLY A 74 4.05 8.37 -3.07
CA GLY A 74 4.93 9.22 -2.25
C GLY A 74 4.18 10.10 -1.25
N ASP A 75 2.87 9.85 -1.06
CA ASP A 75 1.99 10.65 -0.23
C ASP A 75 1.03 9.72 0.52
N ASP A 76 1.17 9.66 1.84
CA ASP A 76 0.38 8.79 2.71
C ASP A 76 -1.09 9.24 2.87
N THR A 77 -1.42 10.45 2.41
CA THR A 77 -2.77 11.01 2.46
C THR A 77 -3.63 10.57 1.27
N LYS A 78 -3.03 9.93 0.25
CA LYS A 78 -3.71 9.43 -0.96
C LYS A 78 -4.47 8.13 -0.71
N VAL A 79 -5.34 8.13 0.29
CA VAL A 79 -6.12 6.96 0.71
C VAL A 79 -7.57 7.36 0.99
N LYS A 80 -8.51 6.49 0.63
CA LYS A 80 -9.92 6.59 1.01
C LYS A 80 -10.36 5.33 1.72
N TYR A 81 -11.00 5.48 2.86
CA TYR A 81 -11.43 4.37 3.70
C TYR A 81 -12.89 4.01 3.46
N THR A 82 -13.15 2.73 3.28
CA THR A 82 -14.50 2.16 3.26
C THR A 82 -14.58 1.15 4.41
N PRO A 83 -15.35 1.41 5.46
CA PRO A 83 -15.64 0.41 6.49
C PRO A 83 -16.37 -0.79 5.90
N LEU A 84 -15.93 -1.99 6.27
CA LEU A 84 -16.48 -3.26 5.79
C LEU A 84 -16.75 -4.21 6.95
N THR A 85 -17.92 -4.82 6.93
CA THR A 85 -18.20 -6.03 7.73
C THR A 85 -17.40 -7.22 7.21
N ALA A 86 -17.27 -8.28 8.02
CA ALA A 86 -16.59 -9.51 7.61
C ALA A 86 -17.19 -10.13 6.34
N LYS A 87 -18.51 -10.07 6.18
CA LYS A 87 -19.21 -10.56 4.98
C LYS A 87 -18.84 -9.72 3.75
N GLU A 88 -18.88 -8.39 3.86
CA GLU A 88 -18.64 -7.52 2.71
C GLU A 88 -17.21 -7.62 2.15
N ARG A 89 -16.21 -7.95 2.98
CA ARG A 89 -14.82 -8.09 2.53
C ARG A 89 -14.62 -9.18 1.48
N PHE A 90 -15.44 -10.24 1.52
CA PHE A 90 -15.29 -11.39 0.63
C PHE A 90 -16.36 -11.48 -0.45
N TYR A 91 -17.54 -10.89 -0.22
CA TYR A 91 -18.68 -11.06 -1.13
C TYR A 91 -19.01 -9.81 -1.96
N ARG A 92 -18.31 -8.68 -1.76
CA ARG A 92 -18.58 -7.44 -2.51
C ARG A 92 -17.64 -7.30 -3.72
N PRO A 93 -18.15 -7.41 -4.96
CA PRO A 93 -17.33 -7.30 -6.17
C PRO A 93 -16.88 -5.87 -6.50
N ALA A 94 -17.32 -4.85 -5.74
CA ALA A 94 -17.21 -3.43 -6.13
C ALA A 94 -16.10 -2.62 -5.42
N ILE A 95 -15.14 -3.26 -4.75
CA ILE A 95 -14.09 -2.57 -3.97
C ILE A 95 -12.74 -2.53 -4.71
N TRP A 96 -12.61 -3.27 -5.81
CA TRP A 96 -11.42 -3.28 -6.67
C TRP A 96 -11.61 -2.34 -7.87
#